data_AF-A0AAV9U914-F1
#
_entry.id   AF-A0AAV9U914-F1
#
_cell.length_a   1.000
_cell.length_b   1.000
_cell.length_c   1.000
_cell.angle_alpha   90.00
_cell.angle_beta   90.00
_cell.angle_gamma   90.00
#
_symmetry.space_group_name_H-M   'P 1'
#
loop_
_entity.id
_entity.type
_entity.pdbx_description
1 polymer ?
#
loop_
_entity_poly.entity_id
_entity_poly.type
_entity_poly.pdbx_seq_one_letter_code
_entity_poly.pdbx_strand_id
1 'polypeptide(L)'
;MPALAIISNETLPPPPTGTFNLTLSKTYEGEAPAFLPIDVQFSYEWDFPRNMGHATVVAIGSNNTVNQDMFPMGISGILAFMARERFPVTIQGPAGQEEIFAYRVLLNMDKDTLETKKAAIMLGTEGDVIITTENWGATELL
;
A
#
# COMPACT_ATOMS: atom_id res chain seq x y z
N MET A 1 51.37 0.62 -13.56
CA MET A 1 50.41 1.29 -12.67
C MET A 1 49.04 0.72 -12.97
N PRO A 2 48.38 -0.03 -12.06
CA PRO A 2 47.04 -0.53 -12.33
C PRO A 2 46.04 0.62 -12.13
N ALA A 3 45.20 0.85 -13.14
CA ALA A 3 44.08 1.79 -13.06
C ALA A 3 42.98 1.17 -12.19
N LEU A 4 42.58 1.87 -11.12
CA LEU A 4 41.36 1.55 -10.39
C LEU A 4 40.17 1.88 -11.30
N ALA A 5 39.42 0.86 -11.69
CA ALA A 5 38.10 1.03 -12.28
C ALA A 5 37.17 1.58 -11.19
N ILE A 6 36.68 2.80 -11.38
CA ILE A 6 35.56 3.34 -10.61
C ILE A 6 34.34 2.55 -11.07
N ILE A 7 33.82 1.68 -10.20
CA ILE A 7 32.55 1.01 -10.43
C ILE A 7 31.49 2.10 -10.24
N SER A 8 30.99 2.67 -11.33
CA SER A 8 29.77 3.47 -11.29
C SER A 8 28.69 2.57 -10.72
N ASN A 9 28.24 2.86 -9.50
CA ASN A 9 27.08 2.23 -8.91
C ASN A 9 25.84 2.76 -9.65
N GLU A 10 25.67 2.33 -10.90
CA GLU A 10 24.42 2.55 -11.62
C GLU A 10 23.36 1.75 -10.86
N THR A 11 22.62 2.46 -10.01
CA THR A 11 21.41 1.93 -9.39
C THR A 11 20.52 1.45 -10.52
N LEU A 12 20.40 0.13 -10.64
CA LEU A 12 19.50 -0.50 -11.60
C LEU A 12 18.12 0.16 -11.46
N PRO A 13 17.43 0.46 -12.57
CA PRO A 13 16.11 1.04 -12.49
C PRO A 13 15.19 0.10 -11.69
N PRO A 14 14.33 0.66 -10.82
CA PRO A 14 13.39 -0.14 -10.05
C PRO A 14 12.57 -1.06 -10.97
N PRO A 15 12.24 -2.29 -10.53
CA PRO A 15 11.45 -3.20 -11.34
C PRO A 15 10.10 -2.58 -11.74
N PRO A 16 9.64 -2.77 -12.99
CA PRO A 16 8.39 -2.19 -13.48
C PRO A 16 7.16 -2.89 -12.90
N THR A 17 7.30 -4.08 -12.31
CA THR A 17 6.20 -4.80 -11.66
C THR A 17 6.67 -5.42 -10.36
N GLY A 18 5.74 -5.66 -9.44
CA GLY A 18 6.04 -6.41 -8.24
C GLY A 18 4.81 -6.71 -7.39
N THR A 19 4.93 -7.74 -6.56
CA THR A 19 3.93 -8.12 -5.56
C THR A 19 4.61 -8.17 -4.20
N PHE A 20 3.97 -7.60 -3.19
CA PHE A 20 4.51 -7.56 -1.83
C PHE A 20 3.39 -7.47 -0.79
N ASN A 21 3.72 -7.79 0.45
CA ASN A 21 2.82 -7.67 1.59
C ASN A 21 3.25 -6.49 2.46
N LEU A 22 2.28 -5.74 3.00
CA LEU A 22 2.48 -4.72 4.02
C LEU A 22 1.60 -5.03 5.22
N THR A 23 2.17 -4.96 6.41
CA THR A 23 1.45 -5.10 7.67
C THR A 23 1.00 -3.72 8.15
N LEU A 24 -0.31 -3.53 8.29
CA LEU A 24 -0.91 -2.37 8.93
C LEU A 24 -1.06 -2.70 10.42
N SER A 25 -0.31 -2.00 11.26
CA SER A 25 -0.29 -2.24 12.72
C SER A 25 -0.70 -1.02 13.54
N LYS A 26 -0.83 0.16 12.91
CA LYS A 26 -1.08 1.42 13.61
C LYS A 26 -2.44 1.99 13.25
N THR A 27 -3.25 2.28 14.25
CA THR A 27 -4.46 3.10 14.09
C THR A 27 -4.05 4.57 14.02
N TYR A 28 -4.46 5.24 12.96
CA TYR A 28 -4.23 6.67 12.75
C TYR A 28 -5.41 7.50 13.24
N GLU A 29 -6.63 7.03 12.99
CA GLU A 29 -7.88 7.66 13.40
C GLU A 29 -8.92 6.59 13.76
N GLY A 30 -9.82 6.88 14.71
CA GLY A 30 -10.83 5.95 15.21
C GLY A 30 -10.35 5.09 16.39
N GLU A 31 -11.24 4.22 16.86
CA GLU A 31 -10.91 3.23 17.88
C GLU A 31 -10.03 2.13 17.29
N ALA A 32 -9.00 1.72 18.02
CA ALA A 32 -8.07 0.70 17.54
C ALA A 32 -8.79 -0.65 17.37
N PRO A 33 -8.87 -1.21 16.14
CA PRO A 33 -9.57 -2.45 15.93
C PRO A 33 -8.83 -3.64 16.53
N ALA A 34 -9.58 -4.58 17.09
CA ALA A 34 -9.03 -5.79 17.73
C ALA A 34 -8.39 -6.78 16.73
N PHE A 35 -8.63 -6.61 15.43
CA PHE A 35 -8.04 -7.42 14.36
C PHE A 35 -6.67 -6.91 13.89
N LEU A 36 -6.14 -5.84 14.49
CA LEU A 36 -4.76 -5.42 14.22
C LEU A 36 -3.74 -6.35 14.91
N PRO A 37 -2.57 -6.58 14.29
CA PRO A 37 -2.16 -6.11 12.96
C PRO A 37 -2.84 -6.89 11.82
N ILE A 38 -2.98 -6.26 10.65
CA ILE A 38 -3.53 -6.90 9.45
C ILE A 38 -2.57 -6.81 8.27
N ASP A 39 -2.37 -7.93 7.58
CA ASP A 39 -1.53 -8.00 6.39
C ASP A 39 -2.33 -7.68 5.13
N VAL A 40 -1.76 -6.87 4.25
CA VAL A 40 -2.36 -6.48 2.97
C VAL A 40 -1.38 -6.80 1.86
N GLN A 41 -1.85 -7.52 0.85
CA GLN A 41 -1.07 -7.83 -0.34
C GLN A 41 -1.39 -6.83 -1.45
N PHE A 42 -0.35 -6.24 -2.01
CA PHE A 42 -0.43 -5.35 -3.15
C PHE A 42 0.35 -5.92 -4.34
N SER A 43 -0.14 -5.64 -5.54
CA SER A 43 0.63 -5.75 -6.77
C SER A 43 0.65 -4.40 -7.49
N TYR A 44 1.72 -4.10 -8.20
CA TYR A 44 1.80 -2.90 -9.04
C TYR A 44 2.43 -3.20 -10.39
N GLU A 45 2.10 -2.34 -11.35
CA GLU A 45 2.74 -2.24 -12.65
C GLU A 45 2.97 -0.75 -12.97
N TRP A 46 4.18 -0.40 -13.37
CA TRP A 46 4.61 0.96 -13.66
C TRP A 46 5.50 1.03 -14.91
N ASP A 47 5.11 1.87 -15.86
CA ASP A 47 5.89 2.29 -17.02
C ASP A 47 6.65 3.56 -16.65
N PHE A 48 7.91 3.41 -16.23
CA PHE A 48 8.79 4.54 -15.85
C PHE A 48 9.02 5.55 -16.99
N PRO A 49 9.31 5.13 -18.24
CA PRO A 49 9.43 6.07 -19.36
C PRO A 49 8.19 6.93 -19.60
N ARG A 50 7.00 6.35 -19.46
CA ARG A 50 5.72 7.08 -19.66
C ARG A 50 5.17 7.70 -18.38
N ASN A 51 5.79 7.44 -17.24
CA ASN A 51 5.37 7.90 -15.92
C ASN A 51 3.89 7.58 -15.62
N MET A 52 3.47 6.35 -15.91
CA MET A 52 2.10 5.88 -15.71
C MET A 52 2.09 4.44 -15.22
N GLY A 53 1.01 4.03 -14.59
CA GLY A 53 0.86 2.66 -14.10
C GLY A 53 -0.41 2.48 -13.30
N HIS A 54 -0.54 1.33 -12.66
CA HIS A 54 -1.66 0.98 -11.80
C HIS A 54 -1.17 0.06 -10.67
N ALA A 55 -2.01 -0.09 -9.66
CA ALA A 55 -1.80 -1.07 -8.61
C ALA A 55 -3.10 -1.82 -8.32
N THR A 56 -3.01 -2.92 -7.59
CA THR A 56 -4.14 -3.73 -7.19
C THR A 56 -3.95 -4.12 -5.73
N VAL A 57 -5.00 -3.95 -4.93
CA VAL A 57 -5.10 -4.61 -3.63
C VAL A 57 -5.49 -6.05 -3.91
N VAL A 58 -4.57 -6.99 -3.73
CA VAL A 58 -4.81 -8.41 -4.04
C VAL A 58 -5.61 -9.04 -2.90
N ALA A 59 -5.18 -8.81 -1.66
CA ALA A 59 -5.82 -9.38 -0.47
C ALA A 59 -5.69 -8.46 0.75
N ILE A 60 -6.66 -8.53 1.66
CA ILE A 60 -6.63 -7.86 2.97
C ILE A 60 -6.96 -8.89 4.05
N GLY A 61 -6.02 -9.18 4.93
CA GLY A 61 -6.15 -10.24 5.94
C GLY A 61 -5.94 -11.64 5.38
N SER A 62 -6.00 -12.63 6.27
CA SER A 62 -5.51 -13.99 6.01
C SER A 62 -6.37 -14.85 5.06
N ASN A 63 -7.57 -14.42 4.68
CA ASN A 63 -8.50 -15.23 3.85
C ASN A 63 -9.37 -14.42 2.88
N ASN A 64 -9.01 -13.18 2.57
CA ASN A 64 -9.88 -12.32 1.79
C ASN A 64 -9.14 -11.74 0.57
N THR A 65 -9.32 -12.41 -0.56
CA THR A 65 -8.90 -11.93 -1.88
C THR A 65 -9.91 -10.91 -2.38
N VAL A 66 -9.46 -9.68 -2.60
CA VAL A 66 -10.32 -8.55 -2.99
C VAL A 66 -10.11 -8.15 -4.46
N ASN A 67 -8.89 -8.27 -4.99
CA ASN A 67 -8.53 -7.88 -6.36
C ASN A 67 -9.07 -6.49 -6.77
N GLN A 68 -8.89 -5.50 -5.90
CA GLN A 68 -9.40 -4.15 -6.13
C GLN A 68 -8.37 -3.31 -6.88
N ASP A 69 -8.77 -2.74 -8.01
CA ASP A 69 -7.93 -1.82 -8.78
C ASP A 69 -7.68 -0.49 -8.05
N MET A 70 -6.45 0.00 -8.19
CA MET A 70 -5.97 1.27 -7.66
C MET A 70 -5.37 2.11 -8.79
N PHE A 71 -5.69 3.40 -8.77
CA PHE A 71 -5.27 4.35 -9.80
C PHE A 71 -4.20 5.29 -9.30
N PRO A 72 -3.25 5.70 -10.17
CA PRO A 72 -2.20 6.64 -9.79
C PRO A 72 -2.79 8.00 -9.41
N MET A 73 -2.24 8.60 -8.37
CA MET A 73 -2.65 9.92 -7.86
C MET A 73 -1.87 11.08 -8.50
N GLY A 74 -0.77 10.80 -9.19
CA GLY A 74 0.03 11.83 -9.87
C GLY A 74 0.83 12.74 -8.94
N ILE A 75 1.26 12.23 -7.77
CA ILE A 75 2.09 12.98 -6.82
C ILE A 75 3.56 12.93 -7.28
N SER A 76 4.23 14.09 -7.33
CA SER A 76 5.63 14.18 -7.73
C SER A 76 6.56 13.45 -6.75
N GLY A 77 7.53 12.69 -7.28
CA GLY A 77 8.55 11.99 -6.49
C GLY A 77 8.12 10.69 -5.81
N ILE A 78 6.82 10.34 -5.84
CA ILE A 78 6.32 9.10 -5.24
C ILE A 78 5.40 8.34 -6.20
N LEU A 79 5.39 7.02 -6.10
CA LEU A 79 4.36 6.19 -6.72
C LEU A 79 3.20 6.07 -5.74
N ALA A 80 2.20 6.94 -5.91
CA ALA A 80 1.01 6.98 -5.07
C ALA A 80 -0.20 6.43 -5.82
N PHE A 81 -0.91 5.48 -5.21
CA PHE A 81 -2.09 4.83 -5.76
C PHE A 81 -3.26 4.90 -4.78
N MET A 82 -4.47 4.98 -5.32
CA MET A 82 -5.71 5.01 -4.55
C MET A 82 -6.77 4.09 -5.14
N ALA A 83 -7.37 3.23 -4.32
CA ALA A 83 -8.63 2.57 -4.64
C ALA A 83 -9.77 3.60 -4.53
N ARG A 84 -10.48 3.85 -5.64
CA ARG A 84 -11.52 4.90 -5.73
C ARG A 84 -12.89 4.44 -5.24
N GLU A 85 -13.16 3.16 -5.34
CA GLU A 85 -14.45 2.57 -5.00
C GLU A 85 -14.35 1.87 -3.65
N ARG A 86 -15.45 1.92 -2.90
CA ARG A 86 -15.57 1.11 -1.68
C ARG A 86 -15.81 -0.35 -2.05
N PHE A 87 -15.26 -1.27 -1.28
CA PHE A 87 -15.44 -2.71 -1.51
C PHE A 87 -15.54 -3.47 -0.18
N PRO A 88 -16.26 -4.60 -0.15
CA PRO A 88 -16.39 -5.40 1.05
C PRO A 88 -15.07 -6.08 1.39
N VAL A 89 -14.81 -6.21 2.70
CA VAL A 89 -13.64 -6.87 3.25
C VAL A 89 -14.08 -7.79 4.38
N THR A 90 -13.71 -9.06 4.29
CA THR A 90 -13.88 -10.02 5.38
C THR A 90 -12.61 -10.08 6.20
N ILE A 91 -12.72 -9.77 7.49
CA ILE A 91 -11.62 -9.81 8.46
C ILE A 91 -11.91 -10.84 9.56
N GLN A 92 -10.85 -11.38 10.15
CA GLN A 92 -10.97 -12.28 11.30
C GLN A 92 -10.91 -11.44 12.58
N GLY A 93 -12.07 -11.13 13.15
CA GLY A 93 -12.21 -10.45 14.43
C GLY A 93 -12.28 -11.41 15.63
N PRO A 94 -12.36 -10.87 16.86
CA PRO A 94 -12.47 -11.66 18.08
C PRO A 94 -13.74 -12.52 18.15
N ALA A 95 -14.83 -12.07 17.53
CA ALA A 95 -16.12 -12.75 17.53
C ALA A 95 -16.31 -13.72 16.36
N GLY A 96 -15.32 -13.82 15.44
CA GLY A 96 -15.41 -14.62 14.23
C GLY A 96 -15.05 -13.82 12.99
N GLN A 97 -15.56 -14.24 11.83
CA GLN A 97 -15.43 -13.45 10.60
C GLN A 97 -16.39 -12.27 10.65
N GLU A 98 -15.88 -11.08 10.38
CA GLU A 98 -16.63 -9.83 10.33
C GLU A 98 -16.53 -9.27 8.91
N GLU A 99 -17.66 -8.87 8.34
CA GLU A 99 -17.71 -8.17 7.06
C GLU A 99 -17.78 -6.67 7.30
N ILE A 100 -16.78 -5.95 6.80
CA ILE A 100 -16.67 -4.50 6.88
C ILE A 100 -16.44 -3.94 5.47
N PHE A 101 -16.37 -2.61 5.33
CA PHE A 101 -16.03 -1.99 4.06
C PHE A 101 -14.64 -1.33 4.14
N ALA A 102 -13.86 -1.50 3.08
CA ALA A 102 -12.75 -0.61 2.77
C ALA A 102 -13.28 0.55 1.93
N TYR A 103 -13.27 1.75 2.49
CA TYR A 103 -13.75 2.97 1.84
C TYR A 103 -12.67 3.63 0.98
N ARG A 104 -11.43 3.52 1.42
CA ARG A 104 -10.26 4.06 0.72
C ARG A 104 -9.04 3.23 1.07
N VAL A 105 -8.26 2.89 0.06
CA VAL A 105 -6.94 2.27 0.22
C VAL A 105 -5.93 3.15 -0.47
N LEU A 106 -4.85 3.48 0.23
CA LEU A 106 -3.72 4.25 -0.26
C LEU A 106 -2.46 3.38 -0.21
N LEU A 107 -1.64 3.51 -1.25
CA LEU A 107 -0.32 2.93 -1.33
C LEU A 107 0.65 4.01 -1.81
N ASN A 108 1.66 4.32 -1.00
CA ASN A 108 2.75 5.22 -1.34
C ASN A 108 4.06 4.43 -1.37
N MET A 109 4.79 4.53 -2.48
CA MET A 109 6.13 3.96 -2.62
C MET A 109 7.12 5.02 -3.08
N ASP A 110 8.36 4.91 -2.59
CA ASP A 110 9.47 5.71 -3.10
C ASP A 110 9.72 5.39 -4.58
N LYS A 111 9.72 6.40 -5.45
CA LYS A 111 9.79 6.18 -6.90
C LYS A 111 11.16 5.69 -7.39
N ASP A 112 12.23 6.03 -6.67
CA ASP A 112 13.60 5.79 -7.12
C ASP A 112 14.13 4.44 -6.63
N THR A 113 13.81 4.07 -5.40
CA THR A 113 14.33 2.89 -4.71
C THR A 113 13.29 1.78 -4.53
N LEU A 114 12.00 2.12 -4.45
CA LEU A 114 10.91 1.25 -4.01
C LEU A 114 11.12 0.60 -2.63
N GLU A 115 12.16 0.95 -1.87
CA GLU A 115 12.44 0.32 -0.58
C GLU A 115 11.41 0.74 0.46
N THR A 116 11.08 2.03 0.46
CA THR A 116 10.06 2.57 1.36
C THR A 116 8.68 2.39 0.74
N LYS A 117 7.86 1.57 1.39
CA LYS A 117 6.46 1.36 1.06
C LYS A 117 5.61 1.68 2.28
N LYS A 118 4.51 2.37 2.05
CA LYS A 118 3.57 2.79 3.09
C LYS A 118 2.16 2.57 2.58
N ALA A 119 1.26 2.15 3.46
CA ALA A 119 -0.15 2.01 3.11
C ALA A 119 -1.05 2.54 4.23
N ALA A 120 -2.21 3.03 3.83
CA ALA A 120 -3.29 3.44 4.71
C ALA A 120 -4.61 2.89 4.18
N ILE A 121 -5.46 2.41 5.07
CA ILE A 121 -6.80 1.92 4.72
C ILE A 121 -7.80 2.55 5.68
N MET A 122 -8.84 3.14 5.10
CA MET A 122 -10.05 3.53 5.80
C MET A 122 -11.01 2.35 5.79
N LEU A 123 -11.22 1.78 6.97
CA LEU A 123 -12.04 0.61 7.25
C LEU A 123 -13.24 0.97 8.12
N GLY A 124 -14.27 0.13 8.06
CA GLY A 124 -15.38 0.14 9.01
C GLY A 124 -16.73 -0.02 8.35
N THR A 125 -17.80 0.11 9.13
CA THR A 125 -19.17 0.12 8.60
C THR A 125 -19.46 1.44 7.90
N GLU A 126 -18.93 2.54 8.42
CA GLU A 126 -19.09 3.91 7.88
C GLU A 126 -17.76 4.58 7.51
N GLY A 127 -16.62 3.85 7.60
CA GLY A 127 -15.29 4.40 7.32
C GLY A 127 -14.72 5.18 8.51
N ASP A 128 -15.08 4.73 9.71
CA ASP A 128 -14.82 5.35 10.99
C ASP A 128 -13.40 5.11 11.53
N VAL A 129 -12.64 4.18 10.93
CA VAL A 129 -11.29 3.83 11.38
C VAL A 129 -10.30 3.92 10.23
N ILE A 130 -9.15 4.55 10.48
CA ILE A 130 -8.02 4.59 9.56
C ILE A 130 -6.86 3.81 10.16
N ILE A 131 -6.42 2.77 9.47
CA ILE A 131 -5.27 1.94 9.84
C ILE A 131 -4.12 2.13 8.84
N THR A 132 -2.89 2.07 9.33
CA THR A 132 -1.69 2.48 8.59
C THR A 132 -0.50 1.57 8.89
N THR A 133 0.50 1.58 8.01
CA THR A 133 1.83 1.02 8.29
C THR A 133 2.55 1.86 9.35
N GLU A 134 3.49 1.28 10.11
CA GLU A 134 4.17 2.00 11.19
C GLU A 134 4.92 3.27 10.72
N ASN A 135 5.47 3.19 9.50
CA ASN A 135 6.21 4.28 8.85
C ASN A 135 5.30 5.34 8.19
N TRP A 136 3.97 5.29 8.40
CA TRP A 136 3.04 6.32 7.94
C TRP A 136 3.22 7.61 8.75
N GLY A 137 3.65 8.66 8.06
CA GLY A 137 3.99 9.96 8.66
C GLY A 137 2.77 10.87 8.84
N ALA A 138 2.87 11.86 9.72
CA ALA A 138 1.82 12.85 9.97
C ALA A 138 1.62 13.86 8.81
N THR A 139 2.55 13.90 7.85
CA THR A 139 2.51 14.79 6.68
C THR A 139 2.02 14.09 5.41
N GLU A 140 1.71 12.79 5.48
CA GLU A 140 1.19 12.03 4.35
C GLU A 140 -0.28 12.41 4.13
N LEU A 141 -0.69 12.60 2.86
CA LEU A 141 -2.07 12.94 2.51
C LEU A 141 -2.95 11.67 2.58
N LEU A 142 -4.10 11.79 3.25
CA LEU A 142 -5.17 10.77 3.33
C LEU A 142 -6.31 11.03 2.33
#